data_AF-A0A0M5TLR6-F1
#
_entry.id   AF-A0A0M5TLR6-F1
#
_cell.length_a   1.000
_cell.length_b   1.000
_cell.length_c   1.000
_cell.angle_alpha   90.00
_cell.angle_beta   90.00
_cell.angle_gamma   90.00
#
_symmetry.space_group_name_H-M   'P 1'
#
loop_
_entity.id
_entity.type
_entity.pdbx_description
1 polymer ?
#
loop_
_entity_poly.entity_id
_entity_poly.type
_entity_poly.pdbx_seq_one_letter_code
_entity_poly.pdbx_strand_id
1 'polypeptide(L)' 'MTVRTSPRAEFGTRLCRAYFPSYGYNPSTKECESFTYGGCGGNSNRFNTKPECEEACDVQRINKKCI' A
#
# COMPACT_ATOMS: atom_id res chain seq x y z
N MET A 1 -1.70 34.86 -16.38
CA MET A 1 -1.49 33.73 -15.45
C MET A 1 -1.95 32.45 -16.15
N THR A 2 -1.18 32.00 -17.15
CA THR A 2 -1.49 30.78 -17.89
C THR A 2 -0.81 29.62 -17.18
N VAL A 3 -1.61 28.81 -16.49
CA VAL A 3 -1.16 27.58 -15.83
C VAL A 3 -0.50 26.71 -16.90
N ARG A 4 0.78 26.42 -16.69
CA ARG A 4 1.57 25.60 -17.60
C ARG A 4 0.98 24.19 -17.64
N THR A 5 0.92 23.70 -18.86
CA THR A 5 0.59 22.35 -19.29
C THR A 5 1.35 21.25 -18.52
N SER A 6 0.64 20.19 -18.15
CA SER A 6 1.20 18.83 -18.10
C SER A 6 0.09 17.82 -18.43
N PRO A 7 -0.13 17.55 -19.73
CA PRO A 7 -0.92 16.40 -20.14
C PRO A 7 -0.15 15.12 -19.78
N ARG A 8 -0.89 14.14 -19.23
CA ARG A 8 -0.49 12.76 -18.88
C ARG A 8 -0.01 12.58 -17.43
N ALA A 9 -0.98 12.39 -16.54
CA ALA A 9 -0.77 11.51 -15.38
C ALA A 9 -0.54 10.10 -15.92
N GLU A 10 0.70 9.64 -15.80
CA GLU A 10 1.18 8.38 -16.34
C GLU A 10 0.71 7.19 -15.49
N PHE A 11 0.21 6.17 -16.18
CA PHE A 11 0.25 4.74 -15.85
C PHE A 11 0.23 4.34 -14.36
N GLY A 12 -0.96 3.96 -13.89
CA GLY A 12 -1.15 3.08 -12.72
C GLY A 12 -1.21 3.80 -11.37
N THR A 13 -2.33 3.63 -10.66
CA THR A 13 -2.48 3.89 -9.20
C THR A 13 -2.82 5.32 -8.71
N ARG A 14 -3.53 6.17 -9.47
CA ARG A 14 -4.01 7.48 -8.92
C ARG A 14 -5.42 7.92 -9.38
N LEU A 15 -6.40 7.02 -9.41
CA LEU A 15 -7.79 7.44 -9.63
C LEU A 15 -8.47 7.91 -8.35
N CYS A 16 -8.05 7.40 -7.19
CA CYS A 16 -8.61 7.81 -5.91
C CYS A 16 -7.66 8.73 -5.16
N ARG A 17 -8.22 9.83 -4.66
CA ARG A 17 -7.53 10.90 -3.92
C ARG A 17 -7.87 10.85 -2.43
N ALA A 18 -8.13 9.67 -1.90
CA ALA A 18 -8.37 9.50 -0.48
C ALA A 18 -7.04 9.32 0.25
N TYR A 19 -7.00 9.78 1.50
CA TYR A 19 -5.85 9.61 2.38
C TYR A 19 -6.22 8.58 3.44
N PHE A 20 -5.92 7.31 3.18
CA PHE A 20 -6.11 6.25 4.16
C PHE A 20 -4.75 5.80 4.69
N PRO A 21 -4.40 6.10 5.95
CA PRO A 21 -3.23 5.48 6.57
C PRO A 21 -3.46 3.97 6.61
N SER A 22 -2.51 3.21 6.11
CA SER A 22 -2.59 1.75 6.03
C SER A 22 -1.20 1.16 6.23
N TYR A 23 -1.12 -0.13 6.51
CA TYR A 23 0.13 -0.84 6.75
C TYR A 23 0.34 -1.90 5.68
N GLY A 24 1.58 -2.06 5.21
CA GLY A 24 1.95 -3.03 4.20
C GLY A 24 3.25 -3.71 4.61
N TYR A 25 3.34 -5.01 4.34
CA TYR A 25 4.54 -5.78 4.60
C TYR A 25 5.58 -5.51 3.52
N ASN A 26 6.75 -5.02 3.92
CA ASN A 26 7.89 -4.86 3.02
C ASN A 26 8.79 -6.11 3.12
N PRO A 27 8.87 -6.96 2.08
CA PRO A 27 9.69 -8.17 2.10
C PRO A 27 11.20 -7.88 2.11
N SER A 28 11.62 -6.66 1.75
CA SER A 28 13.02 -6.25 1.73
C SER A 28 13.54 -5.98 3.14
N THR A 29 12.76 -5.27 3.96
CA THR A 29 13.07 -4.99 5.36
C THR A 29 12.53 -6.07 6.30
N LYS A 30 11.60 -6.90 5.81
CA LYS A 30 10.83 -7.90 6.55
C LYS A 30 9.95 -7.30 7.66
N GLU A 31 9.52 -6.05 7.47
CA GLU A 31 8.75 -5.30 8.46
C GLU A 31 7.45 -4.75 7.86
N CYS A 32 6.48 -4.47 8.72
CA CYS A 32 5.24 -3.81 8.35
C CYS A 32 5.39 -2.29 8.44
N GLU A 33 5.35 -1.63 7.29
CA GLU A 33 5.52 -0.19 7.15
C GLU A 33 4.20 0.51 6.86
N SER A 34 4.04 1.72 7.39
CA SER A 34 2.87 2.54 7.11
C SER A 34 2.99 3.22 5.75
N PHE A 35 1.91 3.18 4.97
CA PHE A 35 1.80 3.84 3.68
C PHE A 35 0.43 4.50 3.53
N THR A 36 0.35 5.48 2.63
CA THR A 36 -0.92 6.14 2.30
C THR A 36 -1.60 5.41 1.16
N TYR A 37 -2.77 4.84 1.42
CA TYR A 37 -3.61 4.23 0.39
C TYR A 37 -4.57 5.25 -0.20
N GLY A 38 -4.56 5.36 -1.54
CA GLY A 38 -5.36 6.32 -2.30
C GLY A 38 -6.87 6.07 -2.29
N GLY A 39 -7.34 4.90 -1.83
CA GLY A 39 -8.77 4.56 -1.75
C GLY A 39 -9.29 3.66 -2.88
N CYS A 40 -8.52 3.42 -3.94
CA CYS A 40 -8.83 2.38 -4.94
C CYS A 40 -7.56 1.80 -5.54
N GLY A 41 -7.67 0.56 -6.03
CA GLY A 41 -6.54 -0.20 -6.57
C GLY A 41 -5.54 -0.54 -5.47
N GLY A 42 -5.79 -1.64 -4.76
CA GLY A 42 -4.90 -2.16 -3.72
C GLY A 42 -4.61 -3.64 -3.97
N ASN A 43 -3.45 -4.10 -3.52
CA ASN A 43 -3.13 -5.53 -3.44
C ASN A 43 -3.53 -6.08 -2.06
N SER A 44 -3.55 -7.41 -1.89
CA SER A 44 -3.80 -8.08 -0.61
C SER A 44 -2.81 -7.72 0.50
N ASN A 45 -1.68 -7.08 0.16
CA ASN A 45 -0.70 -6.55 1.10
C ASN A 45 -1.09 -5.18 1.68
N ARG A 46 -2.30 -5.08 2.26
CA ARG A 46 -2.80 -3.87 2.92
C ARG A 46 -3.59 -4.26 4.17
N PHE A 47 -3.13 -3.75 5.30
CA PHE A 47 -3.71 -3.96 6.63
C PHE A 47 -4.08 -2.63 7.27
N ASN A 48 -5.04 -2.64 8.19
CA ASN A 48 -5.44 -1.40 8.86
C ASN A 48 -4.54 -1.08 10.05
N THR A 49 -3.86 -2.07 10.60
CA THR A 49 -2.98 -1.90 11.76
C THR A 49 -1.65 -2.62 11.56
N LYS A 50 -0.60 -2.11 12.23
CA LYS A 50 0.71 -2.75 12.29
C LYS A 50 0.64 -4.19 12.85
N PRO A 51 0.02 -4.46 14.02
CA PRO A 51 -0.03 -5.82 14.56
C PRO A 51 -0.77 -6.79 13.65
N GLU A 52 -1.84 -6.37 12.97
CA GLU A 52 -2.55 -7.22 12.00
C GLU A 52 -1.66 -7.61 10.81
N CYS A 53 -0.84 -6.67 10.32
CA CYS A 53 0.17 -6.95 9.30
C CYS A 53 1.28 -7.88 9.82
N GLU A 54 1.78 -7.64 11.03
CA GLU A 54 2.84 -8.44 11.64
C GLU A 54 2.35 -9.85 11.95
N GLU A 55 1.19 -10.03 12.56
CA GLU A 55 0.58 -11.36 12.74
C GLU A 55 0.30 -12.03 11.40
N ALA A 56 -0.27 -11.32 10.43
CA ALA A 56 -0.53 -11.90 9.12
C ALA A 56 0.75 -12.38 8.43
N CYS A 57 1.89 -11.69 8.57
CA CYS A 57 3.14 -12.09 7.90
C CYS A 57 4.14 -12.87 8.74
N ASP A 58 4.05 -12.81 10.06
CA ASP A 58 4.82 -13.63 10.97
C ASP A 58 4.23 -15.04 11.07
N VAL A 59 2.90 -15.15 11.17
CA VAL A 59 2.19 -16.44 11.25
C VAL A 59 2.17 -17.15 9.89
N GLN A 60 2.13 -16.41 8.78
CA GLN A 60 2.16 -16.99 7.42
C GLN A 60 3.58 -17.32 6.93
N ARG A 61 4.63 -17.26 7.78
CA ARG A 61 5.96 -17.80 7.43
C ARG A 61 5.92 -19.29 7.09
N ILE A 62 4.91 -20.01 7.55
CA ILE A 62 4.70 -21.45 7.31
C ILE A 62 3.96 -21.69 5.97
N ASN A 63 3.16 -20.72 5.49
CA ASN A 63 2.40 -20.83 4.26
C ASN A 63 2.42 -19.48 3.53
N LYS A 64 3.36 -19.32 2.57
CA LYS A 64 3.69 -18.08 1.83
C LYS A 64 2.49 -17.25 1.31
N LYS A 65 1.76 -16.57 2.19
CA LYS A 65 0.55 -15.80 1.85
C LYS A 65 0.80 -14.29 1.83
N CYS A 66 1.94 -13.84 2.33
CA CYS A 66 2.36 -12.45 2.19
C CYS A 66 3.01 -12.25 0.84
N ILE A 67 2.18 -12.03 -0.20
CA ILE A 67 2.27 -11.10 -1.36
C ILE A 67 0.96 -11.23 -2.14
#